data_AF-A0A327Q7C8-F1
#
_entry.id   AF-A0A327Q7C8-F1
#
_cell.length_a   1.000
_cell.length_b   1.000
_cell.length_c   1.000
_cell.angle_alpha   90.00
_cell.angle_beta   90.00
_cell.angle_gamma   90.00
#
_symmetry.space_group_name_H-M   'P 1'
#
loop_
_entity.id
_entity.type
_entity.pdbx_description
1 polymer ?
#
loop_
_entity_poly.entity_id
_entity_poly.type
_entity_poly.pdbx_seq_one_letter_code
_entity_poly.pdbx_strand_id
1 'polypeptide(L)'
;MGKVIHLNTKKLERVSFYPTKNGFITYTTSRKTINWEDSKYDRIRAHRQEFGRAAQTAADMQFALKDVAALFPDNTMYRRLSSQLLLALKNDTTHERGNRTVEDGDIQTLANFEFNQNAYFRRTCMAKHSVHLDRQQGLATLTIPAFDPSDRIRAPKHTTHFKMVMSLHAINFDTNDMDSTAVITQALPINTPITNDLILQVQGKPYDPRHMFVSIGIVFIEMVNEREYKVRGGYQNAMTMTAVYAKQATTKETTIVTGEKVVEEVIHTSNKKVQIEHPERLIPPVFPQNKLRKKQGVFGQQRYNRAINRQRYVETLQC
;
A
#
# COMPACT_ATOMS: atom_id res chain seq x y z
N MET A 1 -7.53 27.48 -53.74
CA MET A 1 -6.82 28.36 -52.78
C MET A 1 -6.93 27.72 -51.40
N GLY A 2 -5.81 27.44 -50.74
CA GLY A 2 -5.82 26.88 -49.38
C GLY A 2 -6.37 27.89 -48.37
N LYS A 3 -7.18 27.42 -47.41
CA LYS A 3 -7.75 28.25 -46.34
C LYS A 3 -6.61 28.81 -45.48
N VAL A 4 -6.36 30.11 -45.57
CA VAL A 4 -5.37 30.79 -44.71
C VAL A 4 -5.92 30.82 -43.29
N ILE A 5 -5.24 30.15 -42.36
CA ILE A 5 -5.60 30.15 -40.94
C ILE A 5 -4.73 31.21 -40.26
N HIS A 6 -5.36 32.29 -39.80
CA HIS A 6 -4.67 33.34 -39.05
C HIS A 6 -4.39 32.86 -37.62
N LEU A 7 -3.12 32.57 -37.32
CA LEU A 7 -2.67 32.22 -35.97
C LEU A 7 -2.54 33.50 -35.13
N ASN A 8 -3.51 33.78 -34.28
CA ASN A 8 -3.40 34.88 -33.31
C ASN A 8 -2.64 34.41 -32.06
N THR A 9 -1.31 34.36 -32.14
CA THR A 9 -0.46 34.01 -31.00
C THR A 9 0.58 35.08 -30.75
N LYS A 10 0.45 35.79 -29.62
CA LYS A 10 1.42 36.80 -29.13
C LYS A 10 2.87 36.27 -28.96
N LYS A 11 3.10 34.96 -29.11
CA LYS A 11 4.41 34.27 -28.95
C LYS A 11 4.54 33.10 -29.93
N LEU A 12 4.80 33.40 -31.21
CA LEU A 12 4.99 32.40 -32.27
C LEU A 12 6.15 31.42 -31.98
N GLU A 13 7.20 31.89 -31.30
CA GLU A 13 8.36 31.10 -30.88
C GLU A 13 8.04 29.90 -29.95
N ARG A 14 6.84 29.86 -29.35
CA ARG A 14 6.41 28.81 -28.39
C ARG A 14 5.30 27.91 -28.95
N VAL A 15 5.03 28.02 -30.24
CA VAL A 15 4.00 27.25 -30.93
C VAL A 15 4.61 25.96 -31.48
N SER A 16 4.13 24.83 -31.03
CA SER A 16 4.45 23.52 -31.61
C SER A 16 3.41 23.17 -32.68
N PHE A 17 3.87 22.64 -33.80
CA PHE A 17 3.04 22.23 -34.94
C PHE A 17 2.97 20.71 -35.04
N TYR A 18 1.77 20.17 -35.17
CA TYR A 18 1.52 18.74 -35.37
C TYR A 18 0.80 18.54 -36.71
N PRO A 19 1.40 17.83 -37.68
CA PRO A 19 0.75 17.52 -38.94
C PRO A 19 -0.36 16.48 -38.75
N THR A 20 -1.50 16.68 -39.40
CA THR A 20 -2.63 15.74 -39.43
C THR A 20 -3.15 15.60 -40.87
N LYS A 21 -3.96 14.57 -41.14
CA LYS A 21 -4.54 14.33 -42.47
C LYS A 21 -5.35 15.51 -43.02
N ASN A 22 -5.87 16.37 -42.14
CA ASN A 22 -6.73 17.50 -42.49
C ASN A 22 -6.05 18.88 -42.27
N GLY A 23 -4.72 18.92 -42.05
CA GLY A 23 -3.96 20.16 -41.85
C GLY A 23 -3.04 20.14 -40.63
N PHE A 24 -2.71 21.30 -40.09
CA PHE A 24 -1.84 21.44 -38.91
C PHE A 24 -2.64 21.79 -37.66
N ILE A 25 -2.36 21.10 -36.55
CA ILE A 25 -2.79 21.50 -35.21
C ILE A 25 -1.64 22.27 -34.56
N THR A 26 -1.95 23.43 -33.98
CA THR A 26 -1.00 24.25 -33.24
C THR A 26 -1.27 24.21 -31.75
N TYR A 27 -0.22 24.10 -30.94
CA TYR A 27 -0.31 24.16 -29.49
C TYR A 27 0.71 25.16 -28.95
N THR A 28 0.24 26.13 -28.15
CA THR A 28 1.12 27.05 -27.42
C THR A 28 1.18 26.64 -25.97
N THR A 29 2.38 26.36 -25.46
CA THR A 29 2.58 26.09 -24.03
C THR A 29 2.33 27.34 -23.20
N SER A 30 1.13 27.47 -22.64
CA SER A 30 0.79 28.51 -21.66
C SER A 30 0.69 27.89 -20.28
N ARG A 31 1.66 28.19 -19.40
CA ARG A 31 1.52 27.88 -17.97
C ARG A 31 0.95 29.13 -17.29
N LYS A 32 -0.32 29.06 -16.87
CA LYS A 32 -0.85 30.04 -15.92
C LYS A 32 -0.09 29.88 -14.59
N THR A 33 0.29 30.98 -13.96
CA THR A 33 0.86 30.95 -12.62
C THR A 33 -0.21 30.38 -11.67
N ILE A 34 0.08 29.24 -11.04
CA ILE A 34 -0.83 28.58 -10.10
C ILE A 34 -0.48 29.07 -8.70
N ASN A 35 -1.41 29.78 -8.05
CA ASN A 35 -1.32 30.00 -6.61
C ASN A 35 -1.96 28.81 -5.90
N TRP A 36 -1.15 27.90 -5.37
CA TRP A 36 -1.63 26.69 -4.66
C TRP A 36 -2.37 27.01 -3.36
N GLU A 37 -2.24 28.22 -2.83
CA GLU A 37 -2.90 28.64 -1.59
C GLU A 37 -4.40 28.96 -1.78
N ASP A 38 -4.81 29.26 -3.01
CA ASP A 38 -6.17 29.60 -3.38
C ASP A 38 -7.16 28.44 -3.10
N SER A 39 -8.32 28.75 -2.52
CA SER A 39 -9.33 27.76 -2.09
C SER A 39 -9.81 26.86 -3.23
N LYS A 40 -9.78 27.33 -4.48
CA LYS A 40 -10.13 26.48 -5.64
C LYS A 40 -9.25 25.23 -5.78
N TYR A 41 -8.07 25.21 -5.15
CA TYR A 41 -7.15 24.07 -5.16
C TYR A 41 -7.23 23.20 -3.90
N ASP A 42 -8.09 23.48 -2.93
CA ASP A 42 -8.22 22.71 -1.69
C ASP A 42 -8.42 21.22 -1.95
N ARG A 43 -9.34 20.88 -2.86
CA ARG A 43 -9.60 19.48 -3.25
C ARG A 43 -8.40 18.80 -3.90
N ILE A 44 -7.62 19.54 -4.68
CA ILE A 44 -6.41 19.01 -5.34
C ILE A 44 -5.30 18.82 -4.32
N ARG A 45 -5.14 19.74 -3.35
CA ARG A 45 -4.19 19.61 -2.25
C ARG A 45 -4.50 18.40 -1.38
N ALA A 46 -5.74 18.28 -0.92
CA ALA A 46 -6.21 17.15 -0.13
C ALA A 46 -5.99 15.82 -0.86
N HIS A 47 -6.40 15.72 -2.13
CA HIS A 47 -6.19 14.51 -2.92
C HIS A 47 -4.70 14.17 -3.10
N ARG A 48 -3.83 15.16 -3.29
CA ARG A 48 -2.38 14.93 -3.40
C ARG A 48 -1.77 14.41 -2.10
N GLN A 49 -2.20 14.93 -0.96
CA GLN A 49 -1.77 14.46 0.36
C GLN A 49 -2.19 13.00 0.58
N GLU A 50 -3.47 12.70 0.35
CA GLU A 50 -4.02 11.33 0.46
C GLU A 50 -3.32 10.36 -0.49
N PHE A 51 -3.12 10.76 -1.75
CA PHE A 51 -2.40 9.95 -2.74
C PHE A 51 -0.96 9.68 -2.33
N GLY A 52 -0.25 10.72 -1.87
CA GLY A 52 1.13 10.59 -1.37
C GLY A 52 1.22 9.66 -0.17
N ARG A 53 0.27 9.76 0.78
CA ARG A 53 0.19 8.89 1.95
C ARG A 53 -0.04 7.44 1.56
N ALA A 54 -1.05 7.16 0.72
CA ALA A 54 -1.31 5.81 0.24
C ALA A 54 -0.12 5.21 -0.54
N ALA A 55 0.59 6.03 -1.32
CA ALA A 55 1.79 5.61 -2.06
C ALA A 55 2.97 5.27 -1.13
N GLN A 56 3.14 6.04 -0.04
CA GLN A 56 4.15 5.76 0.98
C GLN A 56 3.82 4.48 1.75
N THR A 57 2.59 4.36 2.27
CA THR A 57 2.12 3.15 2.96
C THR A 57 2.26 1.90 2.09
N ALA A 58 2.02 2.01 0.78
CA ALA A 58 2.24 0.89 -0.15
C ALA A 58 3.72 0.52 -0.29
N ALA A 59 4.64 1.48 -0.23
CA ALA A 59 6.07 1.22 -0.30
C ALA A 59 6.55 0.51 0.97
N ASP A 60 6.09 0.98 2.13
CA ASP A 60 6.39 0.37 3.42
C ASP A 60 5.85 -1.07 3.51
N MET A 61 4.59 -1.28 3.10
CA MET A 61 3.99 -2.61 3.02
C MET A 61 4.73 -3.51 2.02
N GLN A 62 5.13 -3.00 0.85
CA GLN A 62 5.92 -3.78 -0.10
C GLN A 62 7.28 -4.20 0.51
N PHE A 63 7.90 -3.33 1.30
CA PHE A 63 9.14 -3.65 2.00
C PHE A 63 8.94 -4.75 3.05
N ALA A 64 7.86 -4.69 3.84
CA ALA A 64 7.51 -5.75 4.78
C ALA A 64 7.22 -7.10 4.08
N LEU A 65 6.57 -7.04 2.91
CA LEU A 65 6.20 -8.20 2.11
C LEU A 65 7.34 -8.75 1.23
N LYS A 66 8.52 -8.12 1.21
CA LYS A 66 9.56 -8.37 0.19
C LYS A 66 9.96 -9.84 0.04
N ASP A 67 10.09 -10.56 1.17
CA ASP A 67 10.60 -11.93 1.18
C ASP A 67 9.59 -12.88 0.54
N VAL A 68 8.30 -12.64 0.81
CA VAL A 68 7.19 -13.37 0.21
C VAL A 68 7.00 -12.94 -1.25
N ALA A 69 7.01 -11.64 -1.54
CA ALA A 69 6.83 -11.09 -2.88
C ALA A 69 7.92 -11.54 -3.86
N ALA A 70 9.13 -11.84 -3.39
CA ALA A 70 10.21 -12.39 -4.21
C ALA A 70 9.87 -13.76 -4.84
N LEU A 71 8.92 -14.50 -4.26
CA LEU A 71 8.42 -15.77 -4.81
C LEU A 71 7.38 -15.56 -5.93
N PHE A 72 6.77 -14.36 -5.99
CA PHE A 72 5.64 -14.03 -6.87
C PHE A 72 5.95 -12.75 -7.67
N PRO A 73 6.88 -12.80 -8.65
CA PRO A 73 7.38 -11.60 -9.31
C PRO A 73 6.30 -10.89 -10.15
N ASP A 74 6.04 -9.62 -9.81
CA ASP A 74 5.20 -8.70 -10.57
C ASP A 74 5.65 -7.24 -10.42
N ASN A 75 6.09 -6.65 -11.53
CA ASN A 75 6.58 -5.26 -11.58
C ASN A 75 5.47 -4.22 -11.34
N THR A 76 4.20 -4.60 -11.47
CA THR A 76 3.04 -3.73 -11.30
C THR A 76 2.42 -3.80 -9.91
N MET A 77 2.88 -4.72 -9.06
CA MET A 77 2.29 -5.00 -7.75
C MET A 77 2.19 -3.74 -6.88
N TYR A 78 3.27 -2.96 -6.78
CA TYR A 78 3.29 -1.70 -6.03
C TYR A 78 2.15 -0.74 -6.44
N ARG A 79 1.97 -0.53 -7.75
CA ARG A 79 0.92 0.37 -8.27
C ARG A 79 -0.48 -0.14 -7.95
N ARG A 80 -0.69 -1.45 -8.05
CA ARG A 80 -1.98 -2.09 -7.73
C ARG A 80 -2.26 -2.01 -6.23
N LEU A 81 -1.26 -2.28 -5.39
CA LEU A 81 -1.35 -2.17 -3.94
C LEU A 81 -1.67 -0.74 -3.51
N SER A 82 -0.92 0.25 -4.00
CA SER A 82 -1.16 1.67 -3.74
C SER A 82 -2.57 2.11 -4.16
N SER A 83 -3.09 1.58 -5.26
CA SER A 83 -4.47 1.86 -5.69
C SER A 83 -5.51 1.30 -4.72
N GLN A 84 -5.30 0.09 -4.18
CA GLN A 84 -6.20 -0.50 -3.18
C GLN A 84 -6.10 0.22 -1.83
N LEU A 85 -4.90 0.57 -1.37
CA LEU A 85 -4.72 1.36 -0.15
C LEU A 85 -5.35 2.75 -0.27
N LEU A 86 -5.33 3.36 -1.45
CA LEU A 86 -6.04 4.61 -1.69
C LEU A 86 -7.57 4.44 -1.61
N LEU A 87 -8.11 3.28 -2.02
CA LEU A 87 -9.53 2.96 -1.83
C LEU A 87 -9.85 2.76 -0.34
N ALA A 88 -9.03 2.02 0.38
CA ALA A 88 -9.14 1.85 1.84
C ALA A 88 -9.17 3.19 2.57
N LEU A 89 -8.19 4.06 2.27
CA LEU A 89 -8.04 5.39 2.87
C LEU A 89 -9.23 6.31 2.55
N LYS A 90 -9.84 6.19 1.37
CA LYS A 90 -11.02 7.00 1.02
C LYS A 90 -12.25 6.65 1.83
N ASN A 91 -12.31 5.43 2.37
CA ASN A 91 -13.38 4.95 3.23
C ASN A 91 -13.18 5.33 4.70
N ASP A 92 -12.10 6.05 5.04
CA ASP A 92 -11.93 6.67 6.36
C ASP A 92 -13.04 7.71 6.59
N THR A 93 -13.78 7.51 7.68
CA THR A 93 -14.87 8.37 8.14
C THR A 93 -14.52 9.17 9.40
N THR A 94 -13.37 8.91 10.03
CA THR A 94 -12.92 9.59 11.26
C THR A 94 -12.24 10.91 10.93
N HIS A 95 -11.48 10.96 9.84
CA HIS A 95 -10.72 12.14 9.46
C HIS A 95 -11.33 12.95 8.32
N GLU A 96 -11.07 14.25 8.34
CA GLU A 96 -11.36 15.15 7.23
C GLU A 96 -10.54 14.81 5.98
N ARG A 97 -11.10 15.14 4.82
CA ARG A 97 -10.43 14.93 3.53
C ARG A 97 -9.08 15.65 3.48
N GLY A 98 -8.04 14.96 3.04
CA GLY A 98 -6.65 15.42 3.07
C GLY A 98 -5.86 14.85 4.25
N ASN A 99 -6.56 14.56 5.36
CA ASN A 99 -5.97 14.04 6.60
C ASN A 99 -6.29 12.57 6.87
N ARG A 100 -7.09 11.94 6.02
CA ARG A 100 -7.44 10.50 6.11
C ARG A 100 -6.23 9.58 6.14
N THR A 101 -6.35 8.48 6.87
CA THR A 101 -5.30 7.47 7.02
C THR A 101 -5.77 6.12 6.49
N VAL A 102 -4.81 5.24 6.17
CA VAL A 102 -5.13 3.84 5.83
C VAL A 102 -5.56 3.08 7.08
N GLU A 103 -4.97 3.44 8.23
CA GLU A 103 -5.15 2.78 9.52
C GLU A 103 -6.58 2.86 10.07
N ASP A 104 -7.30 3.95 9.77
CA ASP A 104 -8.72 4.14 10.11
C ASP A 104 -9.66 3.96 8.90
N GLY A 105 -9.09 3.59 7.75
CA GLY A 105 -9.84 3.25 6.54
C GLY A 105 -10.38 1.82 6.54
N ASP A 106 -11.04 1.45 5.45
CA ASP A 106 -11.55 0.09 5.26
C ASP A 106 -10.47 -0.81 4.62
N ILE A 107 -9.71 -1.49 5.48
CA ILE A 107 -8.68 -2.44 5.06
C ILE A 107 -9.24 -3.70 4.37
N GLN A 108 -10.54 -4.00 4.51
CA GLN A 108 -11.12 -5.21 3.90
C GLN A 108 -11.07 -5.16 2.37
N THR A 109 -10.90 -3.98 1.80
CA THR A 109 -10.58 -3.77 0.38
C THR A 109 -9.33 -4.52 -0.10
N LEU A 110 -8.41 -4.86 0.81
CA LEU A 110 -7.22 -5.66 0.51
C LEU A 110 -7.50 -7.18 0.45
N ALA A 111 -8.68 -7.63 0.89
CA ALA A 111 -9.05 -9.03 0.75
C ALA A 111 -9.10 -9.43 -0.74
N ASN A 112 -8.55 -10.61 -1.04
CA ASN A 112 -8.34 -11.14 -2.38
C ASN A 112 -7.37 -10.33 -3.26
N PHE A 113 -6.47 -9.54 -2.66
CA PHE A 113 -5.41 -8.90 -3.42
C PHE A 113 -4.45 -9.95 -3.98
N GLU A 114 -4.31 -9.99 -5.30
CA GLU A 114 -3.42 -10.90 -6.02
C GLU A 114 -2.02 -10.28 -6.15
N PHE A 115 -1.01 -10.94 -5.59
CA PHE A 115 0.39 -10.51 -5.65
C PHE A 115 0.95 -10.54 -7.07
N ASN A 116 0.48 -11.48 -7.89
CA ASN A 116 0.86 -11.63 -9.29
C ASN A 116 -0.33 -11.42 -10.23
N GLN A 117 -0.30 -10.39 -11.08
CA GLN A 117 -1.38 -10.14 -12.03
C GLN A 117 -1.48 -11.20 -13.13
N ASN A 118 -0.39 -11.91 -13.42
CA ASN A 118 -0.35 -12.92 -14.49
C ASN A 118 -0.93 -14.27 -14.05
N ALA A 119 -1.03 -14.52 -12.75
CA ALA A 119 -1.52 -15.78 -12.20
C ALA A 119 -2.33 -15.52 -10.92
N TYR A 120 -3.64 -15.72 -11.03
CA TYR A 120 -4.55 -15.54 -9.90
C TYR A 120 -4.65 -16.83 -9.10
N PHE A 121 -4.52 -16.77 -7.78
CA PHE A 121 -4.48 -17.95 -6.93
C PHE A 121 -5.71 -18.84 -7.13
N ARG A 122 -6.91 -18.26 -7.14
CA ARG A 122 -8.18 -18.99 -7.35
C ARG A 122 -8.27 -19.73 -8.69
N ARG A 123 -7.55 -19.26 -9.72
CA ARG A 123 -7.49 -19.92 -11.05
C ARG A 123 -6.40 -20.98 -11.15
N THR A 124 -5.37 -20.85 -10.32
CA THR A 124 -4.20 -21.73 -10.28
C THR A 124 -4.41 -22.89 -9.32
N CYS A 125 -4.97 -22.65 -8.14
CA CYS A 125 -5.30 -23.66 -7.14
C CYS A 125 -6.80 -23.60 -6.85
N MET A 126 -7.51 -24.63 -7.29
CA MET A 126 -8.96 -24.81 -7.12
C MET A 126 -9.29 -25.72 -5.94
N ALA A 127 -8.28 -26.11 -5.15
CA ALA A 127 -8.49 -26.87 -3.93
C ALA A 127 -9.26 -26.03 -2.91
N LYS A 128 -10.22 -26.67 -2.23
CA LYS A 128 -10.93 -26.04 -1.12
C LYS A 128 -9.92 -25.76 -0.01
N HIS A 129 -10.01 -24.58 0.59
CA HIS A 129 -9.12 -24.20 1.68
C HIS A 129 -9.90 -23.36 2.69
N SER A 130 -9.45 -23.40 3.93
CA SER A 130 -9.97 -22.57 5.01
C SER A 130 -8.81 -21.94 5.76
N VAL A 131 -8.99 -20.67 6.15
CA VAL A 131 -8.02 -19.91 6.94
C VAL A 131 -8.67 -19.51 8.24
N HIS A 132 -7.98 -19.77 9.34
CA HIS A 132 -8.37 -19.33 10.65
C HIS A 132 -7.20 -18.62 11.32
N LEU A 133 -7.49 -17.56 12.08
CA LEU A 133 -6.51 -16.86 12.90
C LEU A 133 -7.04 -16.81 14.34
N ASP A 134 -6.35 -17.51 15.23
CA ASP A 134 -6.53 -17.32 16.67
C ASP A 134 -5.62 -16.17 17.11
N ARG A 135 -6.21 -14.99 17.33
CA ARG A 135 -5.46 -13.81 17.77
C ARG A 135 -4.98 -13.91 19.22
N GLN A 136 -5.64 -14.67 20.10
CA GLN A 136 -5.19 -14.83 21.48
C GLN A 136 -3.86 -15.60 21.51
N GLN A 137 -3.76 -16.66 20.70
CA GLN A 137 -2.53 -17.43 20.56
C GLN A 137 -1.55 -16.83 19.55
N GLY A 138 -2.01 -15.93 18.68
CA GLY A 138 -1.24 -15.43 17.54
C GLY A 138 -1.04 -16.50 16.46
N LEU A 139 -1.87 -17.53 16.40
CA LEU A 139 -1.69 -18.68 15.52
C LEU A 139 -2.60 -18.58 14.30
N ALA A 140 -2.00 -18.42 13.13
CA ALA A 140 -2.72 -18.53 11.86
C ALA A 140 -2.62 -19.98 11.36
N THR A 141 -3.75 -20.57 10.97
CA THR A 141 -3.82 -21.93 10.43
C THR A 141 -4.51 -21.92 9.07
N LEU A 142 -3.88 -22.57 8.09
CA LEU A 142 -4.44 -22.90 6.79
C LEU A 142 -4.69 -24.40 6.75
N THR A 143 -5.92 -24.79 6.43
CA THR A 143 -6.29 -26.20 6.22
C THR A 143 -6.79 -26.38 4.79
N ILE A 144 -6.14 -27.28 4.06
CA ILE A 144 -6.52 -27.72 2.72
C ILE A 144 -6.85 -29.22 2.82
N PRO A 145 -8.12 -29.62 2.68
CA PRO A 145 -8.50 -31.03 2.73
C PRO A 145 -7.81 -31.86 1.65
N ALA A 146 -7.75 -33.17 1.82
CA ALA A 146 -7.25 -34.10 0.82
C ALA A 146 -7.78 -33.79 -0.61
N PHE A 147 -6.87 -33.74 -1.59
CA PHE A 147 -7.21 -33.41 -2.97
C PHE A 147 -6.21 -34.01 -3.94
N ASP A 148 -6.63 -34.18 -5.20
CA ASP A 148 -5.73 -34.54 -6.29
C ASP A 148 -5.15 -33.28 -6.95
N PRO A 149 -3.82 -33.04 -6.87
CA PRO A 149 -3.17 -31.91 -7.52
C PRO A 149 -3.36 -31.89 -9.04
N SER A 150 -3.43 -33.06 -9.70
CA SER A 150 -3.57 -33.14 -11.15
C SER A 150 -4.90 -32.57 -11.66
N ASP A 151 -5.95 -32.65 -10.85
CA ASP A 151 -7.28 -32.10 -11.15
C ASP A 151 -7.47 -30.66 -10.63
N ARG A 152 -6.90 -30.35 -9.48
CA ARG A 152 -7.19 -29.09 -8.75
C ARG A 152 -6.14 -28.01 -8.94
N ILE A 153 -4.96 -28.32 -9.46
CA ILE A 153 -3.88 -27.36 -9.68
C ILE A 153 -3.61 -27.22 -11.17
N ARG A 154 -3.77 -26.00 -11.68
CA ARG A 154 -3.41 -25.65 -13.05
C ARG A 154 -1.93 -25.29 -13.12
N ALA A 155 -1.09 -26.31 -13.26
CA ALA A 155 0.36 -26.15 -13.32
C ALA A 155 0.86 -25.64 -14.69
N PRO A 156 1.92 -24.82 -14.72
CA PRO A 156 2.73 -24.55 -15.91
C PRO A 156 3.34 -25.80 -16.55
N LYS A 157 3.75 -25.68 -17.82
CA LYS A 157 4.57 -26.70 -18.48
C LYS A 157 5.88 -26.93 -17.72
N HIS A 158 6.36 -28.17 -17.69
CA HIS A 158 7.58 -28.60 -16.99
C HIS A 158 7.52 -28.54 -15.45
N THR A 159 6.34 -28.30 -14.87
CA THR A 159 6.15 -28.46 -13.42
C THR A 159 6.17 -29.94 -13.07
N THR A 160 6.96 -30.29 -12.06
CA THR A 160 6.98 -31.65 -11.49
C THR A 160 6.48 -31.66 -10.05
N HIS A 161 6.74 -30.58 -9.31
CA HIS A 161 6.34 -30.41 -7.92
C HIS A 161 5.85 -28.98 -7.71
N PHE A 162 5.17 -28.77 -6.58
CA PHE A 162 4.75 -27.46 -6.12
C PHE A 162 5.00 -27.33 -4.62
N LYS A 163 5.02 -26.10 -4.14
CA LYS A 163 5.07 -25.76 -2.71
C LYS A 163 3.92 -24.85 -2.38
N MET A 164 3.23 -25.11 -1.28
CA MET A 164 2.25 -24.19 -0.72
C MET A 164 2.98 -23.20 0.19
N VAL A 165 2.59 -21.94 0.09
CA VAL A 165 3.12 -20.84 0.89
C VAL A 165 1.97 -20.25 1.68
N MET A 166 2.16 -20.08 2.98
CA MET A 166 1.28 -19.30 3.83
C MET A 166 2.11 -18.21 4.50
N SER A 167 1.58 -17.00 4.56
CA SER A 167 2.21 -15.90 5.29
C SER A 167 1.22 -15.16 6.15
N LEU A 168 1.72 -14.69 7.29
CA LEU A 168 1.05 -13.83 8.23
C LEU A 168 1.80 -12.50 8.29
N HIS A 169 1.07 -11.40 8.12
CA HIS A 169 1.61 -10.06 8.19
C HIS A 169 0.84 -9.27 9.24
N ALA A 170 1.53 -8.76 10.24
CA ALA A 170 0.97 -7.88 11.27
C ALA A 170 1.49 -6.46 11.02
N ILE A 171 0.59 -5.51 10.76
CA ILE A 171 0.92 -4.18 10.25
C ILE A 171 0.13 -3.10 11.01
N ASN A 172 0.85 -2.11 11.52
CA ASN A 172 0.30 -0.82 11.91
C ASN A 172 0.75 0.22 10.88
N PHE A 173 -0.20 0.81 10.15
CA PHE A 173 0.11 1.74 9.06
C PHE A 173 0.52 3.13 9.56
N ASP A 174 0.15 3.51 10.78
CA ASP A 174 0.48 4.82 11.36
C ASP A 174 1.87 4.84 11.99
N THR A 175 2.23 3.78 12.73
CA THR A 175 3.56 3.68 13.37
C THR A 175 4.62 3.07 12.46
N ASN A 176 4.22 2.55 11.29
CA ASN A 176 5.08 1.77 10.39
C ASN A 176 5.71 0.55 11.07
N ASP A 177 4.99 -0.05 12.03
CA ASP A 177 5.42 -1.28 12.70
C ASP A 177 4.85 -2.48 11.93
N MET A 178 5.73 -3.21 11.25
CA MET A 178 5.36 -4.28 10.32
C MET A 178 6.20 -5.52 10.57
N ASP A 179 5.54 -6.63 10.90
CA ASP A 179 6.15 -7.95 11.00
C ASP A 179 5.54 -8.88 9.95
N SER A 180 6.39 -9.70 9.32
CA SER A 180 5.99 -10.66 8.30
C SER A 180 6.66 -12.00 8.54
N THR A 181 5.87 -13.06 8.57
CA THR A 181 6.37 -14.42 8.76
C THR A 181 5.69 -15.34 7.75
N ALA A 182 6.44 -16.27 7.17
CA ALA A 182 5.93 -17.19 6.18
C ALA A 182 6.41 -18.61 6.43
N VAL A 183 5.56 -19.58 6.08
CA VAL A 183 5.88 -21.00 6.08
C VAL A 183 5.64 -21.54 4.68
N ILE A 184 6.56 -22.38 4.24
CA ILE A 184 6.54 -23.02 2.92
C ILE A 184 6.61 -24.52 3.14
N THR A 185 5.78 -25.28 2.44
CA THR A 185 5.82 -26.75 2.51
C THR A 185 7.08 -27.30 1.86
N GLN A 186 7.37 -28.57 2.15
CA GLN A 186 8.23 -29.38 1.28
C GLN A 186 7.66 -29.45 -0.15
N ALA A 187 8.52 -29.81 -1.10
CA ALA A 187 8.12 -30.05 -2.48
C ALA A 187 7.12 -31.21 -2.57
N LEU A 188 5.89 -30.93 -3.03
CA LEU A 188 4.84 -31.92 -3.22
C LEU A 188 4.74 -32.27 -4.71
N PRO A 189 4.77 -33.55 -5.10
CA PRO A 189 4.67 -33.96 -6.49
C PRO A 189 3.28 -33.62 -7.07
N ILE A 190 3.27 -33.12 -8.31
CA ILE A 190 2.03 -32.69 -8.99
C ILE A 190 1.15 -33.85 -9.46
N ASN A 191 1.72 -35.05 -9.61
CA ASN A 191 1.03 -36.23 -10.14
C ASN A 191 0.67 -37.26 -9.05
N THR A 192 0.77 -36.88 -7.77
CA THR A 192 0.45 -37.77 -6.65
C THR A 192 -0.69 -37.16 -5.84
N PRO A 193 -1.77 -37.91 -5.58
CA PRO A 193 -2.87 -37.42 -4.78
C PRO A 193 -2.42 -37.17 -3.34
N ILE A 194 -2.91 -36.07 -2.76
CA ILE A 194 -2.71 -35.75 -1.34
C ILE A 194 -3.84 -36.40 -0.56
N THR A 195 -3.52 -37.39 0.27
CA THR A 195 -4.51 -38.24 0.97
C THR A 195 -4.95 -37.71 2.33
N ASN A 196 -4.13 -36.88 2.98
CA ASN A 196 -4.42 -36.27 4.27
C ASN A 196 -4.57 -34.76 4.13
N ASP A 197 -5.22 -34.13 5.10
CA ASP A 197 -5.34 -32.68 5.15
C ASP A 197 -3.96 -32.03 5.26
N LEU A 198 -3.69 -31.07 4.36
CA LEU A 198 -2.49 -30.26 4.41
C LEU A 198 -2.75 -29.07 5.34
N ILE A 199 -2.02 -29.06 6.45
CA ILE A 199 -2.12 -28.02 7.49
C ILE A 199 -0.84 -27.20 7.51
N LEU A 200 -0.95 -25.89 7.28
CA LEU A 200 0.14 -24.94 7.46
C LEU A 200 -0.21 -24.04 8.64
N GLN A 201 0.79 -23.78 9.49
CA GLN A 201 0.64 -22.92 10.65
C GLN A 201 1.73 -21.87 10.67
N VAL A 202 1.35 -20.63 10.94
CA VAL A 202 2.28 -19.51 11.09
C VAL A 202 2.04 -18.87 12.46
N GLN A 203 3.10 -18.84 13.27
CA GLN A 203 3.07 -18.24 14.60
C GLN A 203 3.42 -16.75 14.51
N GLY A 204 2.51 -15.90 14.96
CA GLY A 204 2.71 -14.48 15.22
C GLY A 204 2.77 -14.17 16.71
N LYS A 205 2.64 -12.89 17.04
CA LYS A 205 2.57 -12.42 18.43
C LYS A 205 1.17 -12.71 19.00
N PRO A 206 1.07 -13.34 20.20
CA PRO A 206 -0.17 -13.42 20.95
C PRO A 206 -0.76 -12.02 21.20
N TYR A 207 -2.08 -11.87 21.09
CA TYR A 207 -2.81 -10.61 21.33
C TYR A 207 -2.30 -9.41 20.52
N ASP A 208 -1.83 -9.63 19.28
CA ASP A 208 -1.32 -8.55 18.45
C ASP A 208 -2.42 -7.50 18.16
N PRO A 209 -2.21 -6.21 18.52
CA PRO A 209 -3.23 -5.18 18.34
C PRO A 209 -3.35 -4.72 16.89
N ARG A 210 -2.38 -5.05 16.01
CA ARG A 210 -2.25 -4.53 14.65
C ARG A 210 -3.24 -5.18 13.67
N HIS A 211 -3.32 -4.63 12.46
CA HIS A 211 -4.02 -5.30 11.36
C HIS A 211 -3.27 -6.55 10.96
N MET A 212 -3.97 -7.67 10.76
CA MET A 212 -3.35 -8.95 10.40
C MET A 212 -3.85 -9.43 9.05
N PHE A 213 -2.92 -9.76 8.17
CA PHE A 213 -3.19 -10.23 6.81
C PHE A 213 -2.65 -11.63 6.64
N VAL A 214 -3.51 -12.57 6.24
CA VAL A 214 -3.11 -13.93 5.92
C VAL A 214 -3.18 -14.11 4.41
N SER A 215 -2.05 -14.49 3.83
CA SER A 215 -1.93 -14.72 2.39
C SER A 215 -1.55 -16.17 2.13
N ILE A 216 -2.07 -16.72 1.03
CA ILE A 216 -1.79 -18.08 0.57
C ILE A 216 -1.28 -18.02 -0.85
N GLY A 217 -0.24 -18.78 -1.14
CA GLY A 217 0.31 -18.92 -2.48
C GLY A 217 0.73 -20.32 -2.83
N ILE A 218 1.02 -20.50 -4.11
CA ILE A 218 1.55 -21.72 -4.70
C ILE A 218 2.75 -21.38 -5.59
N VAL A 219 3.85 -22.07 -5.36
CA VAL A 219 5.12 -21.93 -6.09
C VAL A 219 5.37 -23.21 -6.87
N PHE A 220 5.64 -23.08 -8.16
CA PHE A 220 5.91 -24.21 -9.04
C PHE A 220 7.41 -24.45 -9.21
N ILE A 221 7.79 -25.72 -9.14
CA ILE A 221 9.19 -26.15 -9.23
C ILE A 221 9.35 -27.36 -10.15
N GLU A 222 10.52 -27.44 -10.75
CA GLU A 222 10.99 -28.57 -11.53
C GLU A 222 12.06 -29.30 -10.72
N MET A 223 11.86 -30.58 -10.48
CA MET A 223 12.79 -31.45 -9.75
C MET A 223 13.54 -32.29 -10.78
N VAL A 224 14.85 -32.08 -10.85
CA VAL A 224 15.76 -32.88 -11.70
C VAL A 224 16.86 -33.42 -10.81
N ASN A 225 16.96 -34.75 -10.70
CA ASN A 225 17.95 -35.43 -9.84
C ASN A 225 17.97 -34.87 -8.41
N GLU A 226 16.78 -34.77 -7.80
CA GLU A 226 16.58 -34.27 -6.42
C GLU A 226 16.95 -32.78 -6.20
N ARG A 227 17.27 -32.04 -7.26
CA ARG A 227 17.52 -30.59 -7.20
C ARG A 227 16.33 -29.78 -7.69
N GLU A 228 16.01 -28.72 -6.95
CA GLU A 228 14.92 -27.81 -7.25
C GLU A 228 15.33 -26.71 -8.24
N TYR A 229 14.54 -26.55 -9.30
CA TYR A 229 14.68 -25.49 -10.30
C TYR A 229 13.37 -24.69 -10.41
N LYS A 230 13.49 -23.39 -10.64
CA LYS A 230 12.31 -22.50 -10.82
C LYS A 230 11.72 -22.68 -12.22
N VAL A 231 10.43 -22.98 -12.30
CA VAL A 231 9.72 -23.09 -13.59
C VAL A 231 9.53 -21.70 -14.21
N ARG A 232 10.00 -21.51 -15.45
CA ARG A 232 9.86 -20.28 -16.27
C ARG A 232 9.98 -18.98 -15.45
N GLY A 233 10.98 -18.88 -14.57
CA GLY A 233 11.26 -17.66 -13.78
C GLY A 233 10.21 -17.29 -12.71
N GLY A 234 9.29 -18.18 -12.35
CA GLY A 234 8.29 -17.95 -11.30
C GLY A 234 7.10 -17.06 -11.70
N TYR A 235 7.02 -16.62 -12.96
CA TYR A 235 5.95 -15.71 -13.43
C TYR A 235 4.53 -16.28 -13.34
N GLN A 236 4.39 -17.60 -13.16
CA GLN A 236 3.09 -18.27 -13.03
C GLN A 236 2.80 -18.71 -11.59
N ASN A 237 3.68 -18.40 -10.64
CA ASN A 237 3.40 -18.56 -9.22
C ASN A 237 2.27 -17.62 -8.84
N ALA A 238 1.34 -18.08 -8.03
CA ALA A 238 0.16 -17.32 -7.67
C ALA A 238 0.05 -17.17 -6.16
N MET A 239 -0.30 -15.99 -5.69
CA MET A 239 -0.55 -15.73 -4.27
C MET A 239 -1.62 -14.67 -4.11
N THR A 240 -2.50 -14.89 -3.14
CA THR A 240 -3.60 -13.98 -2.83
C THR A 240 -3.68 -13.74 -1.33
N MET A 241 -4.03 -12.51 -0.96
CA MET A 241 -4.31 -12.13 0.42
C MET A 241 -5.72 -12.60 0.78
N THR A 242 -5.82 -13.77 1.42
CA THR A 242 -7.08 -14.51 1.57
C THR A 242 -7.95 -13.96 2.70
N ALA A 243 -7.34 -13.62 3.84
CA ALA A 243 -8.07 -13.13 5.01
C ALA A 243 -7.42 -11.85 5.55
N VAL A 244 -8.26 -10.89 5.91
CA VAL A 244 -7.87 -9.61 6.47
C VAL A 244 -8.59 -9.42 7.80
N TYR A 245 -7.83 -9.25 8.87
CA TYR A 245 -8.34 -9.07 10.23
C TYR A 245 -7.98 -7.67 10.70
N ALA A 246 -8.98 -6.83 10.91
CA ALA A 246 -8.77 -5.47 11.41
C ALA A 246 -8.13 -5.46 12.80
N LYS A 247 -7.44 -4.37 13.11
CA LYS A 247 -6.94 -4.05 14.45
C LYS A 247 -8.09 -4.21 15.45
N GLN A 248 -7.79 -4.76 16.62
CA GLN A 248 -8.79 -4.80 17.68
C GLN A 248 -9.00 -3.38 18.19
N ALA A 249 -10.26 -2.98 18.37
CA ALA A 249 -10.53 -1.72 19.04
C ALA A 249 -9.95 -1.81 20.46
N THR A 250 -8.97 -0.97 20.77
CA THR A 250 -8.59 -0.73 22.15
C THR A 250 -9.81 -0.06 22.78
N THR A 251 -10.67 -0.82 23.43
CA THR A 251 -11.67 -0.26 24.34
C THR A 251 -10.86 0.52 25.37
N LYS A 252 -10.84 1.85 25.26
CA LYS A 252 -10.40 2.70 26.36
C LYS A 252 -11.45 2.47 27.44
N GLU A 253 -11.19 1.51 28.34
CA GLU A 253 -11.94 1.35 29.57
C GLU A 253 -11.83 2.68 30.30
N THR A 254 -12.87 3.51 30.17
CA THR A 254 -13.09 4.60 31.10
C THR A 254 -13.44 3.91 32.40
N THR A 255 -12.47 3.81 33.31
CA THR A 255 -12.69 3.27 34.64
C THR A 255 -13.71 4.17 35.33
N ILE A 256 -14.99 3.82 35.24
CA ILE A 256 -16.01 4.37 36.13
C ILE A 256 -15.79 3.68 37.47
N VAL A 257 -14.99 4.31 38.31
CA VAL A 257 -14.82 3.92 39.71
C VAL A 257 -16.20 4.05 40.36
N THR A 258 -16.81 2.90 40.68
CA THR A 258 -18.12 2.81 41.32
C THR A 258 -17.92 2.28 42.75
N GLY A 259 -18.45 3.01 43.74
CA GLY A 259 -18.49 2.67 45.17
C GLY A 259 -17.63 3.61 46.02
N GLU A 260 -18.04 4.21 47.14
CA GLU A 260 -19.23 4.27 48.00
C GLU A 260 -19.09 5.64 48.75
N LYS A 261 -20.10 6.39 49.18
CA LYS A 261 -21.03 6.13 50.29
C LYS A 261 -22.11 7.22 50.31
N VAL A 262 -23.29 6.82 50.76
CA VAL A 262 -24.40 7.66 51.22
C VAL A 262 -23.96 8.47 52.44
N VAL A 263 -24.11 9.79 52.37
CA VAL A 263 -24.41 10.65 53.53
C VAL A 263 -25.48 11.62 53.06
N GLU A 264 -26.67 11.51 53.64
CA GLU A 264 -27.72 12.51 53.55
C GLU A 264 -27.24 13.79 54.24
N GLU A 265 -27.30 14.92 53.55
CA GLU A 265 -27.42 16.21 54.22
C GLU A 265 -28.37 17.11 53.43
N VAL A 266 -29.17 17.84 54.20
CA VAL A 266 -30.50 18.34 53.90
C VAL A 266 -30.44 19.88 53.76
N ILE A 267 -30.99 20.38 52.65
CA ILE A 267 -31.59 21.72 52.43
C ILE A 267 -30.64 22.95 52.24
N HIS A 268 -30.70 23.58 51.06
CA HIS A 268 -31.42 24.86 50.86
C HIS A 268 -31.40 25.32 49.38
N THR A 269 -32.60 25.47 48.82
CA THR A 269 -32.88 26.22 47.60
C THR A 269 -32.60 27.71 47.82
N SER A 270 -31.77 28.33 46.96
CA SER A 270 -31.92 29.74 46.63
C SER A 270 -31.52 30.02 45.19
N ASN A 271 -32.50 30.52 44.43
CA ASN A 271 -32.31 31.10 43.11
C ASN A 271 -31.42 32.33 43.21
N LYS A 272 -30.33 32.38 42.45
CA LYS A 272 -29.67 33.65 42.11
C LYS A 272 -29.21 33.64 40.66
N LYS A 273 -29.90 34.45 39.84
CA LYS A 273 -29.42 34.95 38.56
C LYS A 273 -28.09 35.68 38.80
N VAL A 274 -27.04 35.30 38.08
CA VAL A 274 -25.84 36.14 37.93
C VAL A 274 -25.45 36.16 36.46
N GLN A 275 -25.13 37.39 36.03
CA GLN A 275 -25.00 37.86 34.66
C GLN A 275 -23.79 37.27 33.94
N ILE A 276 -23.95 37.12 32.62
CA ILE A 276 -22.90 36.76 31.68
C ILE A 276 -22.05 38.02 31.42
N GLU A 277 -20.81 38.02 31.88
CA GLU A 277 -19.78 38.97 31.42
C GLU A 277 -18.88 38.28 30.39
N HIS A 278 -18.73 38.92 29.22
CA HIS A 278 -17.83 38.51 28.15
C HIS A 278 -16.39 38.92 28.48
N PRO A 279 -15.41 38.01 28.54
CA PRO A 279 -14.00 38.41 28.59
C PRO A 279 -13.50 38.83 27.20
N GLU A 280 -12.81 39.96 27.19
CA GLU A 280 -12.16 40.62 26.05
C GLU A 280 -11.27 39.68 25.21
N ARG A 281 -11.29 39.90 23.89
CA ARG A 281 -10.39 39.23 22.93
C ARG A 281 -8.96 39.72 23.15
N LEU A 282 -8.10 38.85 23.68
CA LEU A 282 -6.66 39.05 23.65
C LEU A 282 -6.14 38.92 22.21
N ILE A 283 -5.62 40.01 21.67
CA ILE A 283 -4.91 40.05 20.37
C ILE A 283 -3.54 39.37 20.58
N PRO A 284 -3.16 38.35 19.78
CA PRO A 284 -1.82 37.77 19.89
C PRO A 284 -0.74 38.74 19.36
N PRO A 285 0.46 38.75 19.95
CA PRO A 285 1.54 39.65 19.52
C PRO A 285 2.06 39.28 18.13
N VAL A 286 2.30 40.33 17.33
CA VAL A 286 2.89 40.26 15.99
C VAL A 286 4.33 39.74 16.08
N PHE A 287 4.61 38.59 15.46
CA PHE A 287 5.97 38.07 15.34
C PHE A 287 6.79 38.89 14.33
N PRO A 288 8.03 39.31 14.66
CA PRO A 288 8.89 40.02 13.72
C PRO A 288 9.42 39.06 12.63
N GLN A 289 9.26 39.47 11.37
CA GLN A 289 9.82 38.79 10.20
C GLN A 289 11.36 38.88 10.23
N ASN A 290 12.03 37.77 10.53
CA ASN A 290 13.47 37.68 10.38
C ASN A 290 13.88 37.29 8.95
N LYS A 291 14.76 38.12 8.39
CA LYS A 291 15.32 38.08 7.03
C LYS A 291 15.95 36.73 6.69
N LEU A 292 15.46 36.09 5.63
CA LEU A 292 16.14 35.00 4.93
C LEU A 292 17.46 35.52 4.33
N ARG A 293 18.57 35.12 4.96
CA ARG A 293 19.94 35.39 4.49
C ARG A 293 20.28 34.38 3.39
N LYS A 294 20.57 34.89 2.18
CA LYS A 294 21.01 34.12 1.00
C LYS A 294 22.18 33.17 1.35
N LYS A 295 22.02 31.87 1.08
CA LYS A 295 23.15 30.96 0.77
C LYS A 295 23.04 30.55 -0.69
N GLN A 296 23.81 31.23 -1.54
CA GLN A 296 24.20 30.74 -2.85
C GLN A 296 25.47 29.89 -2.68
N GLY A 297 25.58 28.81 -3.45
CA GLY A 297 26.83 28.10 -3.69
C GLY A 297 26.80 26.63 -3.24
N VAL A 298 27.34 25.76 -4.12
CA VAL A 298 27.65 24.34 -3.90
C VAL A 298 26.52 23.33 -4.15
N PHE A 299 25.93 23.32 -5.36
CA PHE A 299 25.29 22.11 -5.90
C PHE A 299 25.49 21.91 -7.42
N GLY A 300 26.22 22.82 -8.09
CA GLY A 300 26.43 22.80 -9.55
C GLY A 300 27.67 22.05 -10.04
N GLN A 301 28.66 21.77 -9.19
CA GLN A 301 29.94 21.18 -9.64
C GLN A 301 29.97 19.64 -9.59
N GLN A 302 29.09 18.99 -8.81
CA GLN A 302 29.08 17.52 -8.71
C GLN A 302 28.42 16.81 -9.91
N ARG A 303 27.63 17.52 -10.73
CA ARG A 303 27.00 16.94 -11.94
C ARG A 303 27.88 17.02 -13.18
N TYR A 304 28.84 17.95 -13.24
CA TYR A 304 29.76 18.07 -14.37
C TYR A 304 30.86 16.98 -14.35
N ASN A 305 31.38 16.65 -13.17
CA ASN A 305 32.46 15.67 -13.03
C ASN A 305 32.02 14.20 -13.24
N ARG A 306 30.71 13.89 -13.18
CA ARG A 306 30.19 12.55 -13.49
C ARG A 306 29.99 12.30 -15.00
N ALA A 307 29.89 13.36 -15.81
CA ALA A 307 29.74 13.22 -17.27
C ALA A 307 31.09 12.92 -17.95
N ILE A 308 32.17 13.57 -17.50
CA ILE A 308 33.52 13.42 -18.10
C ILE A 308 34.10 12.01 -17.84
N ASN A 309 33.85 11.42 -16.66
CA ASN A 309 34.33 10.07 -16.35
C ASN A 309 33.56 8.96 -17.08
N ARG A 310 32.39 9.25 -17.66
CA ARG A 310 31.61 8.27 -18.44
C ARG A 310 32.03 8.21 -19.91
N GLN A 311 32.62 9.28 -20.45
CA GLN A 311 33.15 9.31 -21.82
C GLN A 311 34.51 8.60 -21.92
N ARG A 312 35.37 8.70 -20.91
CA ARG A 312 36.69 8.02 -20.90
C ARG A 312 36.64 6.50 -20.76
N TYR A 313 35.52 5.92 -20.35
CA TYR A 313 35.37 4.45 -20.22
C TYR A 313 34.85 3.78 -21.50
N VAL A 314 34.35 4.55 -22.46
CA VAL A 314 33.83 4.01 -23.73
C VAL A 314 34.93 3.94 -24.79
N GLU A 315 35.92 4.84 -24.74
CA GLU A 315 37.05 4.86 -25.68
C GLU A 315 38.13 3.80 -25.40
N THR A 316 38.15 3.17 -24.21
CA THR A 316 39.12 2.12 -23.86
C THR A 316 38.63 0.70 -24.15
N LEU A 317 37.40 0.52 -24.67
CA LEU A 317 36.81 -0.79 -25.01
C LEU A 317 36.68 -1.03 -26.52
N GLN A 318 37.35 -0.23 -27.35
CA GLN A 318 37.40 -0.40 -28.81
C GLN A 318 38.84 -0.50 -29.39
N CYS A 319 39.81 -0.93 -28.60
CA CYS A 319 41.11 -1.40 -29.11
C CYS A 319 41.24 -2.92 -28.92
#